data_AF-A0A382J6B9-F1
#
_entry.id   AF-A0A382J6B9-F1
#
_cell.length_a   1.000
_cell.length_b   1.000
_cell.length_c   1.000
_cell.angle_alpha   90.00
_cell.angle_beta   90.00
_cell.angle_gamma   90.00
#
_symmetry.space_group_name_H-M   'P 1'
#
loop_
_entity.id
_entity.type
_entity.pdbx_description
1 polymer ?
#
loop_
_entity_poly.entity_id
_entity_poly.type
_entity_poly.pdbx_seq_one_letter_code
_entity_poly.pdbx_strand_id
1 'polypeptide(L)'
;MVNTQSEFNVPRRRWGKSELEIPVVPYGTQGFGNNFGPVSDEEACQLIRRAVDIGINHFDAALCYGDSQRKLGVAIKNGTIRREEIIISVRVCCERNYEWNGIDYTTVNVIDHSANYAIANVEKQLELVGTDYFDVVFIHDPREIDPTLAKNGTFTGLLELKNRGLARNVGFAMNPHDFHLQAIETGDVDTLLTFNDYNLFGQSAAESVLPAAAAQDIGILNGWSIARGLLTGIDLSERDQENPNIKKATQMRHWCLDKG
;
A
#
# COMPACT_ATOMS: atom_id res chain seq x y z
N MET A 1 -3.45 30.83 -26.48
CA MET A 1 -2.78 29.61 -26.01
C MET A 1 -2.13 29.93 -24.68
N VAL A 2 -2.82 29.60 -23.58
CA VAL A 2 -2.22 29.63 -22.24
C VAL A 2 -1.75 28.22 -21.97
N ASN A 3 -0.44 28.04 -21.83
CA ASN A 3 0.17 26.76 -21.49
C ASN A 3 -0.17 26.46 -20.03
N THR A 4 -1.25 25.70 -19.78
CA THR A 4 -1.75 25.35 -18.44
C THR A 4 -1.21 24.01 -17.94
N GLN A 5 0.01 23.62 -18.33
CA GLN A 5 0.74 22.62 -17.56
C GLN A 5 1.21 23.29 -16.26
N SER A 6 0.34 23.29 -15.26
CA SER A 6 0.75 23.62 -13.89
C SER A 6 1.92 22.72 -13.50
N GLU A 7 3.01 23.32 -13.07
CA GLU A 7 4.24 22.73 -12.49
C GLU A 7 3.95 21.97 -11.18
N PHE A 8 2.94 21.11 -11.14
CA PHE A 8 2.67 20.27 -9.99
C PHE A 8 3.57 19.04 -10.10
N ASN A 9 4.79 19.16 -9.57
CA ASN A 9 5.70 18.03 -9.44
C ASN A 9 5.78 17.66 -7.96
N VAL A 10 5.13 16.55 -7.59
CA VAL A 10 5.15 16.06 -6.21
C VAL A 10 6.61 15.75 -5.82
N PRO A 11 7.11 16.29 -4.68
CA PRO A 11 8.46 16.00 -4.23
C PRO A 11 8.72 14.50 -4.19
N ARG A 12 9.94 14.09 -4.52
CA ARG A 12 10.34 12.68 -4.50
C ARG A 12 11.30 12.42 -3.34
N ARG A 13 11.33 11.18 -2.88
CA ARG A 13 12.30 10.69 -1.89
C ARG A 13 12.74 9.27 -2.21
N ARG A 14 14.02 9.01 -2.00
CA ARG A 14 14.58 7.66 -1.94
C ARG A 14 13.88 6.85 -0.87
N TRP A 15 13.42 5.67 -1.23
CA TRP A 15 12.71 4.77 -0.34
C TRP A 15 13.65 3.75 0.31
N GLY A 16 14.62 4.27 1.08
CA GLY A 16 15.66 3.47 1.73
C GLY A 16 16.46 2.63 0.72
N LYS A 17 16.93 1.45 1.15
CA LYS A 17 17.77 0.53 0.40
C LYS A 17 17.09 -0.13 -0.80
N SER A 18 15.79 0.11 -1.02
CA SER A 18 15.14 -0.24 -2.28
C SER A 18 15.63 0.62 -3.45
N GLU A 19 16.24 1.78 -3.15
CA GLU A 19 16.70 2.79 -4.11
C GLU A 19 15.61 3.36 -5.04
N LEU A 20 14.33 3.02 -4.79
CA LEU A 20 13.21 3.58 -5.52
C LEU A 20 13.02 5.04 -5.10
N GLU A 21 13.07 5.95 -6.08
CA GLU A 21 12.62 7.33 -5.89
C GLU A 21 11.10 7.37 -6.01
N ILE A 22 10.36 7.49 -4.90
CA ILE A 22 8.89 7.54 -4.90
C ILE A 22 8.38 8.97 -4.67
N PRO A 23 7.17 9.33 -5.16
CA PRO A 23 6.51 10.56 -4.72
C PRO A 23 6.25 10.51 -3.21
N VAL A 24 6.37 11.65 -2.51
CA VAL A 24 6.09 11.74 -1.06
C VAL A 24 4.63 11.43 -0.70
N VAL A 25 3.75 11.41 -1.71
CA VAL A 25 2.37 10.93 -1.59
C VAL A 25 2.13 9.93 -2.72
N PRO A 26 2.14 8.61 -2.42
CA PRO A 26 1.75 7.60 -3.39
C PRO A 26 0.23 7.51 -3.54
N TYR A 27 -0.23 6.85 -4.59
CA TYR A 27 -1.64 6.64 -4.89
C TYR A 27 -2.12 5.29 -4.31
N GLY A 28 -2.95 5.33 -3.27
CA GLY A 28 -3.65 4.13 -2.78
C GLY A 28 -4.81 3.75 -3.69
N THR A 29 -4.82 2.54 -4.24
CA THR A 29 -5.74 2.17 -5.34
C THR A 29 -7.16 1.81 -4.89
N GLN A 30 -7.41 1.66 -3.58
CA GLN A 30 -8.73 1.29 -3.07
C GLN A 30 -9.84 2.26 -3.49
N GLY A 31 -9.52 3.54 -3.68
CA GLY A 31 -10.48 4.58 -4.10
C GLY A 31 -11.17 4.29 -5.44
N PHE A 32 -10.50 3.61 -6.37
CA PHE A 32 -11.10 3.22 -7.65
C PHE A 32 -11.43 1.72 -7.73
N GLY A 33 -11.33 0.98 -6.61
CA GLY A 33 -11.62 -0.46 -6.54
C GLY A 33 -13.10 -0.81 -6.34
N ASN A 34 -14.03 0.14 -6.51
CA ASN A 34 -15.46 0.02 -6.24
C ASN A 34 -15.86 -0.09 -4.74
N ASN A 35 -14.91 -0.07 -3.80
CA ASN A 35 -15.20 -0.17 -2.35
C ASN A 35 -16.01 1.02 -1.79
N PHE A 36 -15.98 2.18 -2.46
CA PHE A 36 -16.62 3.42 -2.00
C PHE A 36 -17.67 3.94 -2.99
N GLY A 37 -18.13 3.09 -3.90
CA GLY A 37 -19.01 3.44 -5.01
C GLY A 37 -18.42 2.99 -6.34
N PRO A 38 -19.26 2.82 -7.38
CA PRO A 38 -18.82 2.35 -8.68
C PRO A 38 -17.88 3.37 -9.34
N VAL A 39 -16.79 2.87 -9.92
CA VAL A 39 -15.86 3.61 -10.77
C VAL A 39 -15.67 2.79 -12.03
N SER A 40 -15.97 3.37 -13.19
CA SER A 40 -15.78 2.70 -14.48
C SER A 40 -14.30 2.53 -14.84
N ASP A 41 -14.00 1.65 -15.80
CA ASP A 41 -12.64 1.48 -16.30
C ASP A 41 -12.10 2.77 -16.93
N GLU A 42 -12.96 3.54 -17.59
CA GLU A 42 -12.59 4.81 -18.21
C GLU A 42 -12.24 5.86 -17.16
N GLU A 43 -13.06 6.03 -16.12
CA GLU A 43 -12.76 6.93 -15.01
C GLU A 43 -11.47 6.52 -14.28
N ALA A 44 -11.27 5.23 -14.04
CA ALA A 44 -10.05 4.72 -13.43
C ALA A 44 -8.82 5.02 -14.29
N CYS A 45 -8.89 4.82 -15.61
CA CYS A 45 -7.82 5.16 -16.54
C CYS A 45 -7.52 6.66 -16.52
N GLN A 46 -8.54 7.53 -16.53
CA GLN A 46 -8.37 8.98 -16.44
C GLN A 46 -7.69 9.41 -15.13
N LEU A 47 -8.08 8.82 -13.99
CA LEU A 47 -7.47 9.05 -12.68
C LEU A 47 -6.00 8.62 -12.67
N ILE A 48 -5.70 7.43 -13.18
CA ILE A 48 -4.34 6.88 -13.26
C ILE A 48 -3.45 7.78 -14.13
N ARG A 49 -3.91 8.15 -15.33
CA ARG A 49 -3.18 9.06 -16.22
C ARG A 49 -2.90 10.39 -15.55
N ARG A 50 -3.92 10.99 -14.92
CA ARG A 50 -3.78 12.27 -14.23
C ARG A 50 -2.78 12.18 -13.07
N ALA A 51 -2.80 11.08 -12.31
CA ALA A 51 -1.84 10.87 -11.22
C ALA A 51 -0.40 10.85 -11.74
N VAL A 52 -0.14 10.11 -12.83
CA VAL A 52 1.20 10.10 -13.46
C VAL A 52 1.58 11.49 -13.99
N ASP A 53 0.65 12.22 -14.62
CA ASP A 53 0.91 13.57 -15.16
C ASP A 53 1.31 14.60 -14.10
N ILE A 54 0.90 14.41 -12.84
CA ILE A 54 1.28 15.28 -11.70
C ILE A 54 2.43 14.71 -10.86
N GLY A 55 3.10 13.66 -11.36
CA GLY A 55 4.24 13.04 -10.69
C GLY A 55 3.89 12.02 -9.60
N ILE A 56 2.61 11.71 -9.39
CA ILE A 56 2.15 10.62 -8.52
C ILE A 56 2.13 9.33 -9.32
N ASN A 57 3.30 8.73 -9.50
CA ASN A 57 3.47 7.52 -10.32
C ASN A 57 3.71 6.24 -9.51
N HIS A 58 3.55 6.29 -8.18
CA HIS A 58 3.59 5.10 -7.33
C HIS A 58 2.16 4.69 -6.96
N PHE A 59 1.72 3.53 -7.45
CA PHE A 59 0.42 2.95 -7.16
C PHE A 59 0.55 1.81 -6.15
N ASP A 60 -0.13 1.96 -5.03
CA ASP A 60 -0.14 1.00 -3.93
C ASP A 60 -1.45 0.23 -3.90
N ALA A 61 -1.37 -1.06 -4.24
CA ALA A 61 -2.52 -1.91 -4.56
C ALA A 61 -2.56 -3.20 -3.75
N ALA A 62 -3.70 -3.88 -3.83
CA ALA A 62 -3.92 -5.19 -3.22
C ALA A 62 -5.11 -5.89 -3.89
N LEU A 63 -5.12 -7.23 -3.86
CA LEU A 63 -6.26 -8.02 -4.32
C LEU A 63 -7.52 -7.76 -3.48
N CYS A 64 -7.37 -7.41 -2.20
CA CYS A 64 -8.49 -7.09 -1.32
C CYS A 64 -9.09 -5.68 -1.56
N TYR A 65 -8.52 -4.89 -2.48
CA TYR A 65 -9.01 -3.56 -2.84
C TYR A 65 -9.95 -3.63 -4.06
N GLY A 66 -10.95 -4.51 -3.96
CA GLY A 66 -11.93 -4.77 -5.00
C GLY A 66 -11.27 -5.08 -6.35
N ASP A 67 -11.64 -4.35 -7.40
CA ASP A 67 -11.11 -4.57 -8.75
C ASP A 67 -9.96 -3.62 -9.14
N SER A 68 -9.35 -2.95 -8.16
CA SER A 68 -8.36 -1.90 -8.42
C SER A 68 -7.12 -2.41 -9.19
N GLN A 69 -6.58 -3.59 -8.86
CA GLN A 69 -5.45 -4.15 -9.62
C GLN A 69 -5.81 -4.47 -11.06
N ARG A 70 -7.02 -4.97 -11.31
CA ARG A 70 -7.50 -5.21 -12.68
C ARG A 70 -7.56 -3.90 -13.45
N LYS A 71 -8.11 -2.83 -12.86
CA LYS A 71 -8.17 -1.50 -13.48
C LYS A 71 -6.79 -0.92 -13.80
N LEU A 72 -5.81 -1.13 -12.92
CA LEU A 72 -4.42 -0.80 -13.20
C LEU A 72 -3.90 -1.58 -14.42
N GLY A 73 -4.22 -2.87 -14.51
CA GLY A 73 -3.90 -3.69 -15.68
C GLY A 73 -4.59 -3.25 -16.96
N VAL A 74 -5.85 -2.79 -16.90
CA VAL A 74 -6.55 -2.20 -18.06
C VAL A 74 -5.81 -0.96 -18.56
N ALA A 75 -5.41 -0.05 -17.66
CA ALA A 75 -4.68 1.17 -18.00
C ALA A 75 -3.31 0.88 -18.66
N ILE A 76 -2.65 -0.21 -18.27
CA ILE A 76 -1.42 -0.67 -18.92
C ILE A 76 -1.73 -1.26 -20.30
N LYS A 77 -2.66 -2.23 -20.38
CA LYS A 77 -2.97 -2.99 -21.60
C LYS A 77 -3.55 -2.12 -22.72
N ASN A 78 -4.32 -1.08 -22.38
CA ASN A 78 -4.90 -0.15 -23.37
C ASN A 78 -3.98 1.03 -23.73
N GLY A 79 -2.80 1.13 -23.13
CA GLY A 79 -1.83 2.19 -23.42
C GLY A 79 -2.10 3.53 -22.75
N THR A 80 -2.98 3.61 -21.75
CA THR A 80 -3.18 4.83 -20.94
C THR A 80 -1.88 5.21 -20.22
N ILE A 81 -1.16 4.22 -19.72
CA ILE A 81 0.17 4.36 -19.09
C ILE A 81 1.07 3.23 -19.58
N ARG A 82 2.37 3.48 -19.72
CA ARG A 82 3.35 2.42 -19.92
C ARG A 82 3.82 1.87 -18.57
N ARG A 83 4.17 0.59 -18.52
CA ARG A 83 4.57 -0.08 -17.26
C ARG A 83 5.79 0.59 -16.62
N GLU A 84 6.73 1.06 -17.42
CA GLU A 84 7.95 1.72 -16.98
C GLU A 84 7.76 3.16 -16.49
N GLU A 85 6.58 3.75 -16.71
CA GLU A 85 6.25 5.07 -16.16
C GLU A 85 5.93 5.02 -14.66
N ILE A 86 5.61 3.83 -14.13
CA ILE A 86 5.01 3.68 -12.80
C ILE A 86 5.77 2.72 -11.90
N ILE A 87 5.62 2.95 -10.60
CA ILE A 87 6.04 2.07 -9.51
C ILE A 87 4.78 1.39 -8.98
N ILE A 88 4.82 0.07 -8.81
CA ILE A 88 3.70 -0.70 -8.27
C ILE A 88 4.14 -1.44 -7.00
N SER A 89 3.49 -1.13 -5.88
CA SER A 89 3.51 -1.99 -4.70
C SER A 89 2.23 -2.81 -4.62
N VAL A 90 2.37 -4.11 -4.34
CA VAL A 90 1.25 -5.03 -4.15
C VAL A 90 1.36 -5.77 -2.82
N ARG A 91 0.33 -6.54 -2.48
CA ARG A 91 0.20 -7.23 -1.21
C ARG A 91 -0.14 -8.70 -1.40
N VAL A 92 0.52 -9.56 -0.64
CA VAL A 92 0.08 -10.94 -0.37
C VAL A 92 -0.76 -10.89 0.90
N CYS A 93 -2.06 -11.09 0.75
CA CYS A 93 -3.01 -11.14 1.86
C CYS A 93 -3.19 -12.58 2.33
N CYS A 94 -2.53 -12.98 3.42
CA CYS A 94 -2.61 -14.35 3.94
C CYS A 94 -3.98 -14.69 4.58
N GLU A 95 -4.86 -13.71 4.77
CA GLU A 95 -6.01 -13.85 5.68
C GLU A 95 -7.42 -13.94 5.08
N ARG A 96 -7.73 -13.51 3.84
CA ARG A 96 -9.16 -13.32 3.49
C ARG A 96 -9.62 -13.53 2.06
N ASN A 97 -10.84 -14.09 2.06
CA ASN A 97 -11.89 -14.21 1.05
C ASN A 97 -12.18 -12.93 0.26
N TYR A 98 -11.94 -12.96 -1.05
CA TYR A 98 -12.61 -12.09 -2.01
C TYR A 98 -12.87 -12.89 -3.30
N GLU A 99 -14.00 -12.69 -3.96
CA GLU A 99 -14.27 -13.29 -5.27
C GLU A 99 -14.12 -12.20 -6.33
N TRP A 100 -13.32 -12.46 -7.36
CA TRP A 100 -13.21 -11.57 -8.51
C TRP A 100 -13.32 -12.37 -9.81
N ASN A 101 -14.31 -12.03 -10.65
CA ASN A 101 -14.50 -12.60 -11.99
C ASN A 101 -14.59 -14.14 -12.03
N GLY A 102 -15.33 -14.75 -11.10
CA GLY A 102 -15.45 -16.21 -10.99
C GLY A 102 -14.18 -16.91 -10.48
N ILE A 103 -13.15 -16.15 -10.10
CA ILE A 103 -12.00 -16.66 -9.36
C ILE A 103 -12.31 -16.48 -7.88
N ASP A 104 -12.68 -17.61 -7.29
CA ASP A 104 -12.94 -17.77 -5.88
C ASP A 104 -11.63 -17.78 -5.09
N TYR A 105 -11.28 -16.67 -4.44
CA TYR A 105 -10.23 -16.63 -3.40
C TYR A 105 -10.83 -16.81 -1.99
N THR A 106 -12.08 -17.29 -1.91
CA THR A 106 -12.91 -17.52 -0.71
C THR A 106 -12.89 -18.97 -0.19
N THR A 107 -12.20 -19.88 -0.88
CA THR A 107 -12.18 -21.32 -0.55
C THR A 107 -11.25 -21.73 0.59
N VAL A 108 -10.60 -20.79 1.29
CA VAL A 108 -9.73 -21.16 2.41
C VAL A 108 -9.89 -20.19 3.57
N ASN A 109 -10.70 -20.57 4.56
CA ASN A 109 -10.60 -20.11 5.94
C ASN A 109 -9.27 -20.57 6.62
N VAL A 110 -8.27 -20.98 5.84
CA VAL A 110 -6.98 -21.47 6.32
C VAL A 110 -5.96 -20.42 5.92
N ILE A 111 -5.32 -19.85 6.93
CA ILE A 111 -4.19 -18.97 6.75
C ILE A 111 -3.04 -19.83 6.23
N ASP A 112 -2.62 -19.58 5.01
CA ASP A 112 -1.48 -20.27 4.40
C ASP A 112 -0.24 -19.38 4.51
N HIS A 113 0.61 -19.71 5.47
CA HIS A 113 1.91 -19.07 5.67
C HIS A 113 3.02 -19.65 4.80
N SER A 114 2.71 -20.49 3.80
CA SER A 114 3.74 -21.14 3.00
C SER A 114 4.36 -20.22 1.94
N ALA A 115 5.64 -20.45 1.65
CA ALA A 115 6.34 -19.83 0.53
C ALA A 115 5.61 -20.07 -0.81
N ASN A 116 5.10 -21.28 -1.02
CA ASN A 116 4.39 -21.67 -2.25
C ASN A 116 3.12 -20.85 -2.44
N TYR A 117 2.37 -20.59 -1.37
CA TYR A 117 1.20 -19.72 -1.43
C TYR A 117 1.59 -18.31 -1.86
N ALA A 118 2.62 -17.73 -1.24
CA ALA A 118 3.09 -16.38 -1.57
C ALA A 118 3.49 -16.26 -3.05
N ILE A 119 4.23 -17.25 -3.55
CA ILE A 119 4.67 -17.34 -4.95
C ILE A 119 3.47 -17.39 -5.89
N ALA A 120 2.57 -18.36 -5.71
CA ALA A 120 1.41 -18.55 -6.57
C ALA A 120 0.47 -17.34 -6.54
N ASN A 121 0.34 -16.69 -5.37
CA ASN A 121 -0.47 -15.49 -5.22
C ASN A 121 0.08 -14.33 -6.05
N VAL A 122 1.39 -14.07 -5.99
CA VAL A 122 2.03 -12.98 -6.74
C VAL A 122 2.03 -13.26 -8.24
N GLU A 123 2.32 -14.49 -8.67
CA GLU A 123 2.26 -14.89 -10.09
C GLU A 123 0.87 -14.61 -10.67
N LYS A 124 -0.19 -14.92 -9.93
CA LYS A 124 -1.57 -14.61 -10.35
C LYS A 124 -1.86 -13.11 -10.42
N GLN A 125 -1.30 -12.32 -9.51
CA GLN A 125 -1.41 -10.86 -9.56
C GLN A 125 -0.68 -10.29 -10.79
N LEU A 126 0.48 -10.83 -11.14
CA LEU A 126 1.23 -10.44 -12.34
C LEU A 126 0.42 -10.70 -13.61
N GLU A 127 -0.23 -11.86 -13.72
CA GLU A 127 -1.15 -12.19 -14.82
C GLU A 127 -2.36 -11.22 -14.88
N LEU A 128 -2.99 -10.95 -13.73
CA LEU A 128 -4.14 -10.06 -13.62
C LEU A 128 -3.81 -8.66 -14.15
N VAL A 129 -2.71 -8.09 -13.65
CA VAL A 129 -2.22 -6.77 -14.06
C VAL A 129 -1.67 -6.80 -15.49
N GLY A 130 -1.10 -7.92 -15.93
CA GLY A 130 -0.43 -8.06 -17.21
C GLY A 130 0.94 -7.39 -17.22
N THR A 131 1.76 -7.69 -16.20
CA THR A 131 3.15 -7.22 -16.09
C THR A 131 4.07 -8.34 -15.63
N ASP A 132 5.36 -8.26 -15.96
CA ASP A 132 6.34 -9.29 -15.63
C ASP A 132 6.99 -9.10 -14.24
N TYR A 133 6.77 -7.94 -13.59
CA TYR A 133 7.33 -7.68 -12.26
C TYR A 133 6.52 -6.63 -11.47
N PHE A 134 6.63 -6.71 -10.14
CA PHE A 134 6.25 -5.63 -9.22
C PHE A 134 7.50 -4.96 -8.62
N ASP A 135 7.40 -3.65 -8.37
CA ASP A 135 8.51 -2.90 -7.77
C ASP A 135 8.65 -3.24 -6.28
N VAL A 136 7.53 -3.45 -5.60
CA VAL A 136 7.51 -3.92 -4.21
C VAL A 136 6.40 -4.94 -3.99
N VAL A 137 6.69 -6.01 -3.25
CA VAL A 137 5.68 -6.94 -2.74
C VAL A 137 5.72 -6.94 -1.21
N PHE A 138 4.57 -6.66 -0.61
CA PHE A 138 4.39 -6.70 0.85
C PHE A 138 3.68 -7.96 1.30
N ILE A 139 4.09 -8.52 2.44
CA ILE A 139 3.20 -9.38 3.25
C ILE A 139 2.26 -8.45 4.01
N HIS A 140 0.95 -8.67 3.88
CA HIS A 140 -0.06 -7.81 4.47
C HIS A 140 -0.61 -8.40 5.77
N ASP A 141 -0.42 -7.65 6.87
CA ASP A 141 -0.95 -7.94 8.21
C ASP A 141 -0.91 -9.45 8.55
N PRO A 142 0.28 -10.08 8.67
CA PRO A 142 0.34 -11.48 9.07
C PRO A 142 -0.22 -11.65 10.49
N ARG A 143 -1.08 -12.66 10.73
CA ARG A 143 -1.55 -12.99 12.10
C ARG A 143 -0.41 -13.35 13.04
N GLU A 144 0.53 -14.13 12.54
CA GLU A 144 1.63 -14.70 13.31
C GLU A 144 2.93 -14.49 12.55
N ILE A 145 3.92 -13.94 13.25
CA ILE A 145 5.22 -13.62 12.66
C ILE A 145 6.11 -14.87 12.51
N ASP A 146 6.10 -15.77 13.49
CA ASP A 146 6.91 -17.00 13.51
C ASP A 146 6.73 -17.89 12.26
N PRO A 147 5.50 -18.32 11.88
CA PRO A 147 5.32 -19.11 10.66
C PRO A 147 5.58 -18.30 9.39
N THR A 148 5.42 -16.98 9.43
CA THR A 148 5.67 -16.09 8.29
C THR A 148 7.17 -15.97 7.98
N LEU A 149 8.02 -15.93 9.02
CA LEU A 149 9.48 -15.86 8.94
C LEU A 149 10.17 -17.23 8.96
N ALA A 150 9.42 -18.32 9.14
CA ALA A 150 9.97 -19.68 9.11
C ALA A 150 10.66 -19.99 7.77
N LYS A 151 11.51 -21.01 7.76
CA LYS A 151 12.31 -21.40 6.56
C LYS A 151 11.48 -21.57 5.28
N ASN A 152 10.25 -22.08 5.38
CA ASN A 152 9.33 -22.25 4.25
C ASN A 152 8.12 -21.30 4.35
N GLY A 153 8.29 -20.20 5.09
CA GLY A 153 7.27 -19.20 5.36
C GLY A 153 7.02 -18.30 4.16
N THR A 154 5.97 -17.48 4.26
CA THR A 154 5.58 -16.51 3.22
C THR A 154 6.74 -15.58 2.86
N PHE A 155 7.57 -15.18 3.83
CA PHE A 155 8.71 -14.29 3.57
C PHE A 155 9.78 -14.95 2.70
N THR A 156 10.08 -16.24 2.91
CA THR A 156 10.95 -17.00 2.01
C THR A 156 10.41 -17.01 0.58
N GLY A 157 9.09 -17.14 0.40
CA GLY A 157 8.47 -17.08 -0.93
C GLY A 157 8.67 -15.73 -1.62
N LEU A 158 8.57 -14.63 -0.87
CA LEU A 158 8.88 -13.29 -1.37
C LEU A 158 10.36 -13.15 -1.77
N LEU A 159 11.28 -13.67 -0.96
CA LEU A 159 12.72 -13.67 -1.30
C LEU A 159 13.00 -14.49 -2.56
N GLU A 160 12.32 -15.61 -2.76
CA GLU A 160 12.40 -16.37 -4.00
C GLU A 160 11.88 -15.59 -5.20
N LEU A 161 10.72 -14.93 -5.08
CA LEU A 161 10.19 -14.04 -6.13
C LEU A 161 11.17 -12.92 -6.48
N LYS A 162 11.85 -12.36 -5.47
CA LYS A 162 12.91 -11.35 -5.65
C LYS A 162 14.09 -11.92 -6.44
N ASN A 163 14.57 -13.10 -6.06
CA ASN A 163 15.65 -13.79 -6.77
C ASN A 163 15.29 -14.14 -8.23
N ARG A 164 14.01 -14.45 -8.49
CA ARG A 164 13.46 -14.71 -9.83
C ARG A 164 13.21 -13.43 -10.64
N GLY A 165 13.34 -12.25 -10.03
CA GLY A 165 13.11 -10.94 -10.66
C GLY A 165 11.64 -10.57 -10.86
N LEU A 166 10.71 -11.32 -10.25
CA LEU A 166 9.26 -11.07 -10.27
C LEU A 166 8.85 -9.98 -9.26
N ALA A 167 9.65 -9.79 -8.22
CA ALA A 167 9.62 -8.65 -7.32
C ALA A 167 10.99 -7.94 -7.36
N ARG A 168 11.03 -6.60 -7.33
CA ARG A 168 12.31 -5.88 -7.15
C ARG A 168 12.69 -5.75 -5.69
N ASN A 169 11.69 -5.50 -4.85
CA ASN A 169 11.83 -5.32 -3.42
C ASN A 169 10.73 -6.06 -2.67
N VAL A 170 11.01 -6.41 -1.42
CA VAL A 170 10.08 -7.12 -0.55
C VAL A 170 10.00 -6.49 0.83
N GLY A 171 8.88 -6.72 1.51
CA GLY A 171 8.68 -6.13 2.81
C GLY A 171 7.41 -6.56 3.51
N PHE A 172 7.05 -5.80 4.54
CA PHE A 172 5.84 -5.99 5.32
C PHE A 172 5.00 -4.72 5.37
N ALA A 173 3.68 -4.89 5.25
CA ALA A 173 2.70 -3.83 5.43
C ALA A 173 1.75 -4.25 6.56
N MET A 174 2.00 -3.74 7.76
CA MET A 174 1.32 -4.21 8.97
C MET A 174 1.23 -3.15 10.09
N ASN A 175 0.62 -3.49 11.22
CA ASN A 175 0.56 -2.64 12.41
C ASN A 175 1.49 -3.06 13.58
N PRO A 176 1.59 -4.35 13.99
CA PRO A 176 2.29 -4.72 15.23
C PRO A 176 3.79 -4.36 15.21
N HIS A 177 4.27 -3.64 16.22
CA HIS A 177 5.66 -3.16 16.27
C HIS A 177 6.67 -4.28 16.46
N ASP A 178 6.36 -5.22 17.35
CA ASP A 178 7.17 -6.41 17.60
C ASP A 178 7.38 -7.23 16.33
N PHE A 179 6.37 -7.30 15.45
CA PHE A 179 6.51 -7.97 14.16
C PHE A 179 7.41 -7.19 13.21
N HIS A 180 7.34 -5.85 13.21
CA HIS A 180 8.25 -5.02 12.41
C HIS A 180 9.69 -5.21 12.85
N LEU A 181 9.94 -5.20 14.17
CA LEU A 181 11.28 -5.38 14.72
C LEU A 181 11.86 -6.76 14.34
N GLN A 182 11.08 -7.83 14.49
CA GLN A 182 11.50 -9.18 14.07
C GLN A 182 11.76 -9.26 12.56
N ALA A 183 10.93 -8.61 11.73
CA ALA A 183 11.15 -8.55 10.29
C ALA A 183 12.43 -7.77 9.94
N ILE A 184 12.71 -6.66 10.62
CA ILE A 184 13.94 -5.87 10.47
C ILE A 184 15.18 -6.69 10.88
N GLU A 185 15.08 -7.49 11.94
CA GLU A 185 16.18 -8.36 12.42
C GLU A 185 16.60 -9.43 11.41
N THR A 186 15.73 -9.79 10.45
CA THR A 186 16.11 -10.71 9.36
C THR A 186 17.21 -10.17 8.46
N GLY A 187 17.33 -8.84 8.34
CA GLY A 187 18.26 -8.16 7.42
C GLY A 187 17.83 -8.15 5.95
N ASP A 188 16.83 -8.94 5.57
CA ASP A 188 16.41 -9.16 4.18
C ASP A 188 15.25 -8.25 3.72
N VAL A 189 14.61 -7.53 4.63
CA VAL A 189 13.49 -6.61 4.34
C VAL A 189 13.98 -5.34 3.67
N ASP A 190 13.44 -4.97 2.49
CA ASP A 190 13.83 -3.76 1.76
C ASP A 190 13.04 -2.51 2.17
N THR A 191 11.74 -2.70 2.42
CA THR A 191 10.80 -1.61 2.70
C THR A 191 9.73 -2.07 3.70
N LEU A 192 9.09 -1.14 4.39
CA LEU A 192 7.99 -1.42 5.30
C LEU A 192 6.83 -0.45 5.06
N LEU A 193 5.67 -0.80 5.59
CA LEU A 193 4.54 0.10 5.75
C LEU A 193 3.95 -0.06 7.15
N THR A 194 3.88 1.04 7.89
CA THR A 194 3.22 1.12 9.19
C THR A 194 1.76 1.53 9.00
N PHE A 195 0.82 0.69 9.41
CA PHE A 195 -0.61 0.97 9.27
C PHE A 195 -1.18 1.65 10.52
N ASN A 196 -1.83 2.81 10.35
CA ASN A 196 -2.59 3.50 11.41
C ASN A 196 -1.77 3.81 12.68
N ASP A 197 -0.51 4.16 12.52
CA ASP A 197 0.45 4.22 13.63
C ASP A 197 1.33 5.48 13.62
N TYR A 198 1.20 6.30 12.57
CA TYR A 198 1.87 7.59 12.47
C TYR A 198 0.94 8.67 11.90
N ASN A 199 0.10 9.24 12.76
CA ASN A 199 -0.82 10.33 12.42
C ASN A 199 -1.00 11.26 13.63
N LEU A 200 -1.94 12.21 13.58
CA LEU A 200 -2.14 13.16 14.68
C LEU A 200 -2.78 12.54 15.93
N PHE A 201 -3.32 11.31 15.85
CA PHE A 201 -3.87 10.61 17.02
C PHE A 201 -2.83 9.77 17.76
N GLY A 202 -1.83 9.25 17.04
CA GLY A 202 -0.79 8.39 17.59
C GLY A 202 0.42 8.35 16.66
N GLN A 203 1.61 8.37 17.25
CA GLN A 203 2.90 8.34 16.56
C GLN A 203 3.83 7.27 17.15
N SER A 204 3.24 6.20 17.70
CA SER A 204 3.99 5.16 18.41
C SER A 204 5.05 4.48 17.53
N ALA A 205 4.86 4.46 16.20
CA ALA A 205 5.90 4.03 15.25
C ALA A 205 7.26 4.72 15.49
N ALA A 206 7.27 5.99 15.89
CA ALA A 206 8.49 6.76 16.10
C ALA A 206 9.31 6.34 17.33
N GLU A 207 8.70 5.59 18.25
CA GLU A 207 9.36 5.15 19.47
C GLU A 207 10.28 3.93 19.21
N SER A 208 9.94 3.09 18.22
CA SER A 208 10.59 1.79 18.00
C SER A 208 10.84 1.47 16.52
N VAL A 209 9.80 1.48 15.70
CA VAL A 209 9.85 1.03 14.30
C VAL A 209 10.66 1.98 13.40
N LEU A 210 10.39 3.29 13.45
CA LEU A 210 11.09 4.26 12.59
C LEU A 210 12.61 4.31 12.88
N PRO A 211 13.07 4.36 14.15
CA PRO A 211 14.49 4.32 14.46
C PRO A 211 15.17 3.02 14.01
N ALA A 212 14.53 1.87 14.23
CA ALA A 212 15.08 0.56 13.83
C ALA A 212 15.21 0.44 12.31
N ALA A 213 14.20 0.87 11.56
CA ALA A 213 14.25 0.89 10.10
C ALA A 213 15.32 1.84 9.57
N ALA A 214 15.41 3.06 10.14
CA ALA A 214 16.42 4.03 9.75
C ALA A 214 17.86 3.52 9.98
N ALA A 215 18.10 2.77 11.05
CA ALA A 215 19.42 2.18 11.34
C ALA A 215 19.88 1.17 10.28
N GLN A 216 18.96 0.57 9.52
CA GLN A 216 19.24 -0.37 8.44
C GLN A 216 18.92 0.20 7.04
N ASP A 217 18.70 1.51 6.94
CA ASP A 217 18.29 2.19 5.70
C ASP A 217 17.02 1.60 5.08
N ILE A 218 16.07 1.13 5.88
CA ILE A 218 14.78 0.61 5.40
C ILE A 218 13.79 1.76 5.28
N GLY A 219 13.21 1.92 4.09
CA GLY A 219 12.22 2.95 3.81
C GLY A 219 10.80 2.58 4.28
N ILE A 220 10.03 3.55 4.75
CA ILE A 220 8.68 3.32 5.32
C ILE A 220 7.59 4.10 4.59
N LEU A 221 6.50 3.41 4.23
CA LEU A 221 5.21 4.03 3.89
C LEU A 221 4.33 4.18 5.14
N ASN A 222 3.61 5.29 5.22
CA ASN A 222 2.65 5.52 6.29
C ASN A 222 1.22 5.26 5.78
N GLY A 223 0.65 4.13 6.18
CA GLY A 223 -0.74 3.80 5.89
C GLY A 223 -1.69 4.52 6.83
N TRP A 224 -2.85 4.94 6.30
CA TRP A 224 -3.94 5.52 7.11
C TRP A 224 -3.59 6.86 7.79
N SER A 225 -2.71 7.66 7.15
CA SER A 225 -2.19 8.93 7.65
C SER A 225 -3.26 9.98 8.02
N ILE A 226 -4.41 9.97 7.33
CA ILE A 226 -5.53 10.88 7.58
C ILE A 226 -6.68 10.25 8.37
N ALA A 227 -6.44 9.09 8.98
CA ALA A 227 -7.40 8.40 9.84
C ALA A 227 -8.81 8.23 9.23
N ARG A 228 -8.89 7.68 8.01
CA ARG A 228 -10.14 7.52 7.24
C ARG A 228 -10.92 8.84 7.05
N GLY A 229 -10.20 9.94 6.90
CA GLY A 229 -10.79 11.26 6.66
C GLY A 229 -11.04 12.07 7.93
N LEU A 230 -10.86 11.50 9.13
CA LEU A 230 -11.06 12.25 10.38
C LEU A 230 -10.11 13.45 10.50
N LEU A 231 -8.93 13.39 9.89
CA LEU A 231 -7.92 14.45 9.93
C LEU A 231 -7.92 15.35 8.69
N THR A 232 -9.04 15.45 7.98
CA THR A 232 -9.16 16.28 6.76
C THR A 232 -9.72 17.67 7.00
N GLY A 233 -10.14 17.98 8.24
CA GLY A 233 -10.72 19.28 8.59
C GLY A 233 -12.19 19.45 8.19
N ILE A 234 -12.85 18.39 7.68
CA ILE A 234 -14.30 18.39 7.44
C ILE A 234 -15.08 18.45 8.75
N ASP A 235 -16.33 18.92 8.69
CA ASP A 235 -17.25 18.78 9.82
C ASP A 235 -17.63 17.31 10.01
N LEU A 236 -17.52 16.83 11.25
CA LEU A 236 -17.76 15.45 11.65
C LEU A 236 -19.02 15.32 12.52
N SER A 237 -19.83 16.37 12.65
CA SER A 237 -21.04 16.40 13.49
C SER A 237 -22.05 15.29 13.19
N GLU A 238 -22.12 14.82 11.93
CA GLU A 238 -23.01 13.73 11.50
C GLU A 238 -22.39 12.32 11.63
N ARG A 239 -21.17 12.20 12.16
CA ARG A 239 -20.50 10.90 12.35
C ARG A 239 -20.77 10.32 13.74
N ASP A 240 -20.36 9.07 13.93
CA ASP A 240 -20.44 8.37 15.22
C ASP A 240 -19.67 9.13 16.32
N GLN A 241 -20.39 9.88 17.15
CA GLN A 241 -19.79 10.71 18.20
C GLN A 241 -19.22 9.88 19.37
N GLU A 242 -19.49 8.58 19.45
CA GLU A 242 -18.91 7.71 20.48
C GLU A 242 -17.44 7.38 20.20
N ASN A 243 -16.97 7.57 18.95
CA ASN A 243 -15.58 7.38 18.60
C ASN A 243 -14.69 8.46 19.25
N PRO A 244 -13.74 8.09 20.13
CA PRO A 244 -12.88 9.06 20.82
C PRO A 244 -12.00 9.88 19.87
N ASN A 245 -11.68 9.35 18.68
CA ASN A 245 -10.90 10.07 17.68
C ASN A 245 -11.72 11.17 16.98
N ILE A 246 -13.05 11.04 16.90
CA ILE A 246 -13.91 12.09 16.34
C ILE A 246 -13.87 13.33 17.24
N LYS A 247 -14.02 13.17 18.55
CA LYS A 247 -13.90 14.29 19.50
C LYS A 247 -12.56 15.01 19.38
N LYS A 248 -11.45 14.26 19.30
CA LYS A 248 -10.11 14.82 19.12
C LYS A 248 -9.97 15.56 17.78
N ALA A 249 -10.42 14.97 16.67
CA ALA A 249 -10.40 15.61 15.36
C ALA A 249 -11.22 16.91 15.32
N THR A 250 -12.42 16.91 15.91
CA THR A 250 -13.26 18.11 15.99
C THR A 250 -12.56 19.23 16.78
N GLN A 251 -11.90 18.90 17.88
CA GLN A 251 -11.10 19.87 18.64
C GLN A 251 -9.92 20.41 17.83
N MET A 252 -9.19 19.55 17.11
CA MET A 252 -8.11 19.96 16.22
C MET A 252 -8.62 20.90 15.12
N ARG A 253 -9.75 20.56 14.50
CA ARG A 253 -10.40 21.39 13.48
C ARG A 253 -10.78 22.77 14.02
N HIS A 254 -11.43 22.85 15.18
CA HIS A 254 -11.79 24.13 15.80
C HIS A 254 -10.55 24.97 16.11
N TRP A 255 -9.50 24.35 16.64
CA TRP A 255 -8.23 25.03 16.86
C TRP A 255 -7.64 25.61 15.56
N CYS A 256 -7.67 24.87 14.44
CA CYS A 256 -7.21 25.40 13.15
C CYS A 256 -8.08 26.59 12.67
N LEU A 257 -9.41 26.48 12.78
CA LEU A 257 -10.32 27.57 12.40
C LEU A 257 -10.09 28.85 13.21
N ASP A 258 -9.77 28.70 14.50
CA ASP A 258 -9.48 29.83 15.39
C ASP A 258 -8.12 30.50 15.09
N LYS A 259 -7.19 29.78 14.42
CA LYS A 259 -5.81 30.24 14.16
C LYS A 259 -5.57 30.78 12.75
N GLY A 260 -6.44 30.48 11.79
CA GLY A 260 -6.26 30.80 10.37
C GLY A 260 -5.17 29.95 9.71
#